data_AF-A0A2S6TZC9-F1
#
_entry.id   AF-A0A2S6TZC9-F1
#
_cell.length_a   1.000
_cell.length_b   1.000
_cell.length_c   1.000
_cell.angle_alpha   90.00
_cell.angle_beta   90.00
_cell.angle_gamma   90.00
#
_symmetry.space_group_name_H-M   'P 1'
#
loop_
_entity.id
_entity.type
_entity.pdbx_description
1 polymer ?
#
loop_
_entity_poly.entity_id
_entity_poly.type
_entity_poly.pdbx_seq_one_letter_code
_entity_poly.pdbx_strand_id
1 'polypeptide(L)' 'MQLDPVTIQILWNRLITIVDEAATGLMRTAYTPSVKEYHDFCCALFDVNAQMLSHSTVTTAGF' A
#
# COMPACT_ATOMS: atom_id res chain seq x y z
N MET A 1 3.19 -19.58 -16.62
CA MET A 1 4.11 -18.46 -16.92
C MET A 1 5.21 -18.49 -15.87
N GLN A 2 6.48 -18.55 -16.27
CA GLN A 2 7.60 -18.53 -15.34
C GLN A 2 8.07 -17.08 -15.23
N LEU A 3 7.98 -16.48 -14.04
CA LEU A 3 8.46 -15.12 -13.79
C LEU A 3 9.94 -15.18 -13.44
N ASP A 4 10.76 -14.39 -14.12
CA ASP A 4 12.18 -14.26 -13.76
C ASP A 4 12.35 -13.36 -12.51
N PRO A 5 13.46 -13.50 -11.77
CA PRO A 5 13.68 -12.75 -10.54
C PRO A 5 13.64 -11.22 -10.71
N VAL A 6 14.07 -10.69 -11.86
CA VAL A 6 14.06 -9.25 -12.13
C VAL A 6 12.62 -8.77 -12.31
N THR A 7 11.83 -9.49 -13.10
CA THR A 7 10.40 -9.19 -13.28
C THR A 7 9.65 -9.24 -11.95
N ILE A 8 9.92 -10.24 -11.09
CA ILE A 8 9.31 -10.31 -9.74
C ILE A 8 9.63 -9.05 -8.93
N GLN A 9 10.90 -8.62 -8.90
CA GLN A 9 11.30 -7.42 -8.16
C GLN A 9 10.62 -6.16 -8.70
N ILE A 10 10.51 -6.03 -10.02
CA ILE A 10 9.82 -4.89 -10.66
C ILE A 10 8.35 -4.88 -10.26
N LEU A 11 7.66 -6.03 -10.36
CA LEU A 11 6.26 -6.14 -10.00
C LEU A 11 6.04 -5.85 -8.51
N TRP A 12 6.88 -6.39 -7.64
CA TRP A 12 6.84 -6.13 -6.20
C TRP A 12 6.95 -4.63 -5.89
N ASN A 13 7.94 -3.95 -6.48
CA ASN A 13 8.10 -2.50 -6.31
C ASN A 13 6.86 -1.74 -6.79
N ARG A 14 6.26 -2.14 -7.91
CA ARG A 14 5.03 -1.51 -8.42
C ARG A 14 3.85 -1.69 -7.48
N LEU A 15 3.67 -2.88 -6.90
CA LEU A 15 2.59 -3.14 -5.94
C LEU A 15 2.71 -2.25 -4.71
N ILE A 16 3.93 -2.01 -4.22
CA ILE A 16 4.19 -1.09 -3.10
C ILE A 16 3.92 0.36 -3.53
N THR A 17 4.40 0.79 -4.70
CA THR A 17 4.18 2.16 -5.18
C THR A 17 2.69 2.49 -5.33
N ILE A 18 1.87 1.54 -5.79
CA ILE A 18 0.41 1.73 -5.93
C ILE A 18 -0.25 2.03 -4.57
N VAL A 19 0.07 1.24 -3.54
CA VAL A 19 -0.52 1.43 -2.21
C VAL A 19 0.02 2.68 -1.51
N ASP A 20 1.27 3.06 -1.75
CA ASP A 20 1.84 4.32 -1.26
C ASP A 20 1.21 5.55 -1.92
N GLU A 21 0.91 5.48 -3.21
CA GLU A 21 0.19 6.55 -3.92
C GLU A 21 -1.24 6.70 -3.38
N ALA A 22 -1.93 5.58 -3.14
CA ALA A 22 -3.25 5.58 -2.52
C ALA A 22 -3.22 6.20 -1.10
N ALA A 23 -2.24 5.82 -0.28
CA ALA A 23 -2.02 6.40 1.04
C ALA A 23 -1.74 7.90 0.98
N THR A 24 -0.91 8.33 0.04
CA THR A 24 -0.61 9.75 -0.21
C THR A 24 -1.86 10.52 -0.60
N GLY A 25 -2.70 9.96 -1.48
CA GLY A 25 -3.99 10.54 -1.86
C GLY A 25 -4.94 10.67 -0.67
N LEU A 26 -5.00 9.64 0.17
CA LEU A 26 -5.81 9.64 1.38
C LEU A 26 -5.35 10.72 2.38
N MET A 27 -4.05 10.80 2.69
CA MET A 27 -3.52 11.83 3.60
C MET A 27 -3.79 13.25 3.10
N ARG A 28 -3.71 13.49 1.80
CA ARG A 28 -3.96 14.82 1.19
C ARG A 28 -5.42 15.24 1.23
N THR A 29 -6.34 14.28 1.29
CA THR A 29 -7.79 14.51 1.26
C THR A 29 -8.46 14.34 2.62
N ALA A 30 -7.74 13.78 3.60
CA ALA A 30 -8.23 13.58 4.95
C ALA A 30 -8.46 14.91 5.70
N TYR A 31 -9.58 14.97 6.41
CA TYR A 31 -9.92 16.08 7.29
C TYR A 31 -9.52 15.83 8.76
N THR A 32 -9.44 14.56 9.17
CA THR A 32 -9.17 14.17 10.56
C THR A 32 -7.66 14.11 10.83
N PRO A 33 -7.20 14.60 12.00
CA PRO A 33 -5.80 14.45 12.42
C PRO A 33 -5.36 12.99 12.51
N SER A 34 -6.25 12.07 12.87
CA SER A 34 -6.00 10.62 12.89
C SER A 34 -5.38 10.12 11.59
N VAL A 35 -5.94 10.53 10.45
CA VAL A 35 -5.44 10.09 9.14
C VAL A 35 -4.33 11.01 8.64
N LYS A 36 -4.47 12.33 8.85
CA LYS A 36 -3.56 13.34 8.26
C LYS A 36 -2.23 13.49 9.00
N GLU A 37 -2.21 13.31 10.31
CA GLU A 37 -1.06 13.62 11.18
C GLU A 37 -0.57 12.38 11.92
N TYR A 38 -1.49 11.57 12.45
CA TYR A 38 -1.14 10.36 13.20
C TYR A 38 -0.92 9.13 12.31
N HIS A 39 -1.28 9.21 11.04
CA HIS A 39 -1.21 8.10 10.06
C HIS A 39 -1.84 6.80 10.60
N ASP A 40 -2.95 6.95 11.31
CA ASP A 40 -3.77 5.85 11.84
C ASP A 40 -4.73 5.36 10.75
N PHE A 41 -4.15 4.76 9.71
CA PHE A 41 -4.84 4.15 8.59
C PHE A 41 -3.89 3.18 7.87
N CYS A 42 -4.43 2.32 7.01
CA CYS A 42 -3.64 1.48 6.11
C CYS A 42 -4.30 1.44 4.72
N CYS A 43 -3.49 1.50 3.66
CA CYS A 43 -3.94 1.17 2.32
C CYS A 43 -3.33 -0.17 1.92
N ALA A 44 -4.15 -1.14 1.54
CA ALA A 44 -3.68 -2.47 1.16
C ALA A 44 -4.32 -2.93 -0.15
N LEU A 45 -3.56 -3.71 -0.91
CA LEU A 45 -4.00 -4.34 -2.14
C LEU A 45 -4.25 -5.82 -1.89
N PHE A 46 -5.39 -6.31 -2.37
CA PHE A 46 -5.81 -7.70 -2.23
C PHE A 46 -6.01 -8.34 -3.61
N ASP A 47 -5.78 -9.64 -3.69
CA ASP A 47 -6.18 -10.43 -4.85
C ASP A 47 -7.69 -10.74 -4.84
N VAL A 48 -8.16 -11.43 -5.88
CA VAL A 48 -9.57 -11.85 -6.01
C VAL A 48 -10.03 -12.84 -4.94
N ASN A 49 -9.10 -13.42 -4.17
CA ASN A 49 -9.35 -14.36 -3.07
C ASN A 49 -9.19 -13.69 -1.70
N ALA A 50 -9.15 -12.35 -1.65
CA ALA A 50 -8.94 -11.55 -0.44
C ALA A 50 -7.60 -11.83 0.28
N GLN A 51 -6.58 -12.31 -0.43
CA GLN A 51 -5.22 -12.41 0.09
C GLN A 51 -4.52 -11.07 -0.09
N MET A 52 -3.92 -10.56 0.99
CA MET A 52 -3.16 -9.30 0.94
C MET A 52 -1.87 -9.50 0.13
N LEU A 53 -1.68 -8.66 -0.88
CA LEU A 53 -0.51 -8.66 -1.75
C LEU A 53 0.53 -7.63 -1.31
N SER A 54 0.08 -6.44 -0.93
CA SER A 54 0.93 -5.34 -0.46
C SER A 54 0.14 -4.38 0.43
N HIS A 55 0.86 -3.59 1.21
CA HIS A 55 0.31 -2.52 2.03
C HIS A 55 1.22 -1.28 2.00
N SER A 56 0.64 -0.11 2.25
CA SER A 56 1.35 1.17 2.25
C SER A 56 2.41 1.21 3.33
N THR A 57 3.57 1.78 3.01
CA THR A 57 4.71 1.94 3.92
C THR A 57 4.46 2.98 5.02
N VAL A 58 3.54 3.92 4.77
CA VAL A 58 3.13 5.01 5.67
C VAL A 58 1.84 4.64 6.41
N THR A 59 1.91 3.59 7.22
CA THR A 59 0.82 3.12 8.08
C THR A 59 1.33 2.95 9.51
N THR A 60 0.43 2.96 10.49
CA THR A 60 0.78 2.58 11.86
C THR A 60 1.26 1.13 11.86
N ALA A 61 2.44 0.89 12.45
CA ALA A 61 3.08 -0.42 12.50
C ALA A 61 2.13 -1.44 13.17
N GLY A 62 1.60 -2.40 12.41
CA GLY A 62 0.67 -3.40 12.96
C GLY A 62 -0.15 -4.21 11.95
N PHE A 63 -0.08 -3.93 10.65
CA PHE A 63 -0.72 -4.73 9.60
C PHE A 63 0.30 -5.59 8.85
#